data_AF-A0A397AJM6-F1
#
_entry.id   AF-A0A397AJM6-F1
#
_cell.length_a   1.000
_cell.length_b   1.000
_cell.length_c   1.000
_cell.angle_alpha   90.00
_cell.angle_beta   90.00
_cell.angle_gamma   90.00
#
_symmetry.space_group_name_H-M   'P 1'
#
loop_
_entity.id
_entity.type
_entity.pdbx_description
1 polymer ?
#
loop_
_entity_poly.entity_id
_entity_poly.type
_entity_poly.pdbx_seq_one_letter_code
_entity_poly.pdbx_strand_id
1 'polypeptide(L)'
;QQQLIDATKDAGEAISLRNRCDWNEAQLQLAQDRCRDLEGQVERAKAVESLLRQEVARSAALHEQADQNLAYQTDSALRDVTSKLDVAMLTNDSLRRDLADANAQVKALEKNVAVSDMSVGDWKRKCANLETQLRQSAVSADKALTTEDRVQQLELDISQLHETEHELRNALAVMQAEKAMVDGLLKDSDKKLTILQATYERAETAHADTVAKWQHQQQALHRTVVQDDAQHKMATQARQSELHQAQRLDWERELAQVQSKCRDETRKAELVQVQHTQALSKLARVESEYQHTLTDFIKAKVLFYSKFPLAEEHDSLKSECDRRGEHIRLLLDEVQQSRQLKTALEAEIRAAMGEQKPLVAKIRQLQGKLNDLESANNQASNDVHVARFGASQYSAAPDSHLVDRLDSLIKKSVELQEHTKRFQEKHGGAVWNDVMCGGKAMPSAMEVECKRLLHANGVLSQKVAQVL
;
A
#
# COMPACT_ATOMS: atom_id res chain seq x y z
N GLN A 1 141.08 50.49 205.78
CA GLN A 1 139.63 50.34 205.52
C GLN A 1 139.16 50.94 204.20
N GLN A 2 139.95 51.71 203.44
CA GLN A 2 139.50 52.29 202.16
C GLN A 2 139.65 51.36 200.92
N GLN A 3 140.47 50.30 200.98
CA GLN A 3 140.72 49.42 199.82
C GLN A 3 139.66 48.34 199.57
N LEU A 4 138.68 48.17 200.45
CA LEU A 4 137.63 47.14 200.31
C LEU A 4 136.40 47.60 199.52
N ILE A 5 136.28 48.91 199.25
CA ILE A 5 135.12 49.49 198.56
C ILE A 5 135.31 49.47 197.03
N ASP A 6 136.55 49.57 196.55
CA ASP A 6 136.84 49.63 195.11
C ASP A 6 136.63 48.26 194.42
N ALA A 7 136.90 47.14 195.10
CA ALA A 7 136.76 45.80 194.52
C ALA A 7 135.29 45.38 194.22
N THR A 8 134.31 45.94 194.94
CA THR A 8 132.89 45.61 194.71
C THR A 8 132.27 46.36 193.53
N LYS A 9 132.88 47.47 193.11
CA LYS A 9 132.40 48.27 191.97
C LYS A 9 132.77 47.60 190.63
N ASP A 10 133.98 47.03 190.57
CA ASP A 10 134.47 46.30 189.40
C ASP A 10 133.68 45.00 189.13
N ALA A 11 133.14 44.35 190.17
CA ALA A 11 132.32 43.15 190.01
C ALA A 11 130.93 43.45 189.38
N GLY A 12 130.37 44.64 189.64
CA GLY A 12 129.08 45.06 189.07
C GLY A 12 129.17 45.39 187.58
N GLU A 13 130.27 46.02 187.16
CA GLU A 13 130.52 46.35 185.74
C GLU A 13 130.76 45.10 184.89
N ALA A 14 131.42 44.07 185.44
CA ALA A 14 131.65 42.81 184.76
C ALA A 14 130.34 42.04 184.44
N ILE A 15 129.36 42.05 185.34
CA ILE A 15 128.07 41.37 185.13
C ILE A 15 127.23 42.11 184.08
N SER A 16 127.22 43.45 184.10
CA SER A 16 126.52 44.24 183.10
C SER A 16 127.10 44.07 181.70
N LEU A 17 128.42 43.91 181.57
CA LEU A 17 129.08 43.62 180.29
C LEU A 17 128.73 42.22 179.78
N ARG A 18 128.67 41.22 180.68
CA ARG A 18 128.32 39.85 180.30
C ARG A 18 126.89 39.73 179.75
N ASN A 19 125.91 40.33 180.41
CA ASN A 19 124.53 40.35 179.90
C ASN A 19 124.42 41.05 178.53
N ARG A 20 125.26 42.07 178.29
CA ARG A 20 125.31 42.78 177.01
C ARG A 20 125.98 41.94 175.92
N CYS A 21 127.00 41.16 176.27
CA CYS A 21 127.60 40.17 175.38
C CYS A 21 126.60 39.07 175.03
N ASP A 22 125.93 38.47 176.01
CA ASP A 22 124.94 37.41 175.78
C ASP A 22 123.78 37.90 174.90
N TRP A 23 123.31 39.14 175.10
CA TRP A 23 122.29 39.74 174.24
C TRP A 23 122.78 39.98 172.81
N ASN A 24 124.01 40.50 172.66
CA ASN A 24 124.62 40.69 171.33
C ASN A 24 124.86 39.37 170.62
N GLU A 25 125.24 38.32 171.34
CA GLU A 25 125.48 36.99 170.79
C GLU A 25 124.16 36.34 170.32
N ALA A 26 123.08 36.50 171.08
CA ALA A 26 121.74 36.09 170.66
C ALA A 26 121.26 36.85 169.41
N GLN A 27 121.50 38.17 169.34
CA GLN A 27 121.16 38.97 168.14
C GLN A 27 122.00 38.56 166.92
N LEU A 28 123.28 38.25 167.12
CA LEU A 28 124.16 37.77 166.06
C LEU A 28 123.68 36.40 165.54
N GLN A 29 123.29 35.51 166.44
CA GLN A 29 122.77 34.18 166.08
C GLN A 29 121.47 34.30 165.26
N LEU A 30 120.56 35.18 165.67
CA LEU A 30 119.29 35.43 164.99
C LEU A 30 119.51 36.07 163.60
N ALA A 31 120.52 36.95 163.47
CA ALA A 31 120.95 37.49 162.19
C ALA A 31 121.59 36.43 161.28
N GLN A 32 122.43 35.54 161.82
CA GLN A 32 123.02 34.43 161.09
C GLN A 32 121.97 33.44 160.58
N ASP A 33 121.00 33.07 161.41
CA ASP A 33 119.92 32.18 161.00
C ASP A 33 119.03 32.83 159.92
N ARG A 34 118.77 34.14 160.02
CA ARG A 34 118.10 34.90 158.93
C ARG A 34 118.92 34.92 157.64
N CYS A 35 120.24 35.10 157.70
CA CYS A 35 121.09 35.03 156.52
C CYS A 35 121.04 33.64 155.89
N ARG A 36 121.09 32.58 156.71
CA ARG A 36 121.02 31.19 156.24
C ARG A 36 119.68 30.87 155.58
N ASP A 37 118.57 31.38 156.13
CA ASP A 37 117.24 31.27 155.52
C ASP A 37 117.13 32.05 154.20
N LEU A 38 117.69 33.27 154.13
CA LEU A 38 117.71 34.07 152.90
C LEU A 38 118.56 33.41 151.81
N GLU A 39 119.72 32.84 152.16
CA GLU A 39 120.54 32.04 151.22
C GLU A 39 119.74 30.84 150.69
N GLY A 40 119.04 30.11 151.56
CA GLY A 40 118.15 29.02 151.17
C GLY A 40 116.95 29.45 150.33
N GLN A 41 116.46 30.69 150.47
CA GLN A 41 115.43 31.27 149.60
C GLN A 41 116.00 31.70 148.24
N VAL A 42 117.20 32.28 148.20
CA VAL A 42 117.87 32.68 146.95
C VAL A 42 118.20 31.46 146.09
N GLU A 43 118.71 30.37 146.67
CA GLU A 43 118.98 29.15 145.90
C GLU A 43 117.69 28.51 145.36
N ARG A 44 116.59 28.53 146.13
CA ARG A 44 115.28 28.14 145.62
C ARG A 44 114.80 29.05 144.49
N ALA A 45 114.99 30.37 144.59
CA ALA A 45 114.63 31.32 143.55
C ALA A 45 115.43 31.11 142.26
N LYS A 46 116.75 30.85 142.35
CA LYS A 46 117.59 30.50 141.19
C LYS A 46 117.14 29.21 140.52
N ALA A 47 116.76 28.19 141.31
CA ALA A 47 116.23 26.94 140.75
C ALA A 47 114.91 27.18 139.98
N VAL A 48 114.00 27.99 140.54
CA VAL A 48 112.75 28.38 139.87
C VAL A 48 113.03 29.22 138.62
N GLU A 49 113.96 30.17 138.68
CA GLU A 49 114.35 30.98 137.52
C GLU A 49 114.93 30.11 136.39
N SER A 50 115.80 29.14 136.70
CA SER A 50 116.34 28.21 135.71
C SER A 50 115.24 27.38 135.05
N LEU A 51 114.28 26.88 135.85
CA LEU A 51 113.12 26.14 135.34
C LEU A 51 112.25 27.02 134.43
N LEU A 52 111.98 28.26 134.83
CA LEU A 52 111.21 29.21 134.02
C LEU A 52 111.95 29.57 132.72
N ARG A 53 113.27 29.77 132.76
CA ARG A 53 114.07 30.01 131.54
C ARG A 53 114.01 28.80 130.60
N GLN A 54 114.09 27.59 131.14
CA GLN A 54 113.96 26.37 130.34
C GLN A 54 112.56 26.23 129.73
N GLU A 55 111.50 26.56 130.49
CA GLU A 55 110.13 26.53 129.99
C GLU A 55 109.85 27.62 128.95
N VAL A 56 110.37 28.83 129.12
CA VAL A 56 110.28 29.90 128.10
C VAL A 56 111.01 29.49 126.82
N ALA A 57 112.20 28.91 126.93
CA ALA A 57 112.93 28.40 125.78
C ALA A 57 112.17 27.25 125.07
N ARG A 58 111.58 26.33 125.83
CA ARG A 58 110.74 25.25 125.30
C ARG A 58 109.49 25.79 124.61
N SER A 59 108.81 26.76 125.22
CA SER A 59 107.62 27.40 124.65
C SER A 59 107.95 28.18 123.38
N ALA A 60 109.09 28.89 123.33
CA ALA A 60 109.54 29.60 122.14
C ALA A 60 109.83 28.62 120.99
N ALA A 61 110.53 27.51 121.26
CA ALA A 61 110.79 26.48 120.26
C ALA A 61 109.51 25.82 119.73
N LEU A 62 108.53 25.55 120.60
CA LEU A 62 107.22 25.01 120.19
C LEU A 62 106.42 26.02 119.36
N HIS A 63 106.46 27.31 119.70
CA HIS A 63 105.83 28.36 118.90
C HIS A 63 106.49 28.49 117.52
N GLU A 64 107.82 28.52 117.45
CA GLU A 64 108.54 28.57 116.18
C GLU A 64 108.24 27.34 115.30
N GLN A 65 108.18 26.15 115.90
CA GLN A 65 107.78 24.93 115.20
C GLN A 65 106.32 25.00 114.72
N ALA A 66 105.40 25.54 115.53
CA ALA A 66 104.01 25.72 115.15
C ALA A 66 103.86 26.72 113.99
N ASP A 67 104.56 27.84 114.03
CA ASP A 67 104.56 28.86 112.98
C ASP A 67 105.14 28.32 111.67
N GLN A 68 106.26 27.58 111.74
CA GLN A 68 106.82 26.90 110.57
C GLN A 68 105.83 25.89 109.98
N ASN A 69 105.22 25.04 110.81
CA ASN A 69 104.23 24.07 110.35
C ASN A 69 103.01 24.76 109.71
N LEU A 70 102.53 25.85 110.29
CA LEU A 70 101.38 26.60 109.78
C LEU A 70 101.73 27.29 108.46
N ALA A 71 102.92 27.88 108.33
CA ALA A 71 103.41 28.43 107.07
C ALA A 71 103.52 27.35 105.97
N TYR A 72 104.12 26.19 106.27
CA TYR A 72 104.20 25.08 105.31
C TYR A 72 102.82 24.56 104.88
N GLN A 73 101.89 24.40 105.83
CA GLN A 73 100.52 23.96 105.51
C GLN A 73 99.78 25.00 104.67
N THR A 74 99.92 26.30 104.99
CA THR A 74 99.25 27.38 104.27
C THR A 74 99.80 27.53 102.86
N ASP A 75 101.13 27.49 102.68
CA ASP A 75 101.78 27.52 101.37
C ASP A 75 101.42 26.29 100.53
N SER A 76 101.38 25.11 101.15
CA SER A 76 100.94 23.89 100.46
C SER A 76 99.50 23.98 100.00
N ALA A 77 98.60 24.49 100.85
CA ALA A 77 97.19 24.68 100.51
C ALA A 77 97.00 25.74 99.42
N LEU A 78 97.73 26.87 99.50
CA LEU A 78 97.71 27.91 98.47
C LEU A 78 98.22 27.39 97.13
N ARG A 79 99.30 26.61 97.09
CA ARG A 79 99.80 25.98 95.85
C ARG A 79 98.79 25.00 95.27
N ASP A 80 98.15 24.17 96.10
CA ASP A 80 97.12 23.22 95.66
C ASP A 80 95.89 23.93 95.10
N VAL A 81 95.39 24.96 95.80
CA VAL A 81 94.25 25.78 95.32
C VAL A 81 94.59 26.51 94.03
N THR A 82 95.79 27.10 93.94
CA THR A 82 96.24 27.80 92.72
C THR A 82 96.34 26.83 91.54
N SER A 83 96.93 25.65 91.74
CA SER A 83 97.01 24.63 90.69
C SER A 83 95.62 24.16 90.23
N LYS A 84 94.68 23.95 91.17
CA LYS A 84 93.29 23.60 90.84
C LYS A 84 92.58 24.72 90.08
N LEU A 85 92.83 25.97 90.43
CA LEU A 85 92.29 27.13 89.73
C LEU A 85 92.82 27.23 88.30
N ASP A 86 94.12 27.04 88.09
CA ASP A 86 94.74 27.04 86.76
C ASP A 86 94.16 25.92 85.89
N VAL A 87 94.02 24.71 86.44
CA VAL A 87 93.38 23.57 85.74
C VAL A 87 91.92 23.90 85.40
N ALA A 88 91.16 24.49 86.32
CA ALA A 88 89.77 24.88 86.08
C ALA A 88 89.66 25.97 85.00
N MET A 89 90.57 26.95 84.99
CA MET A 89 90.62 27.99 83.97
C MET A 89 90.94 27.41 82.58
N LEU A 90 91.96 26.56 82.48
CA LEU A 90 92.28 25.86 81.23
C LEU A 90 91.12 25.00 80.73
N THR A 91 90.43 24.32 81.65
CA THR A 91 89.24 23.52 81.32
C THR A 91 88.10 24.42 80.84
N ASN A 92 87.86 25.57 81.50
CA ASN A 92 86.84 26.53 81.07
C ASN A 92 87.15 27.08 79.67
N ASP A 93 88.40 27.44 79.40
CA ASP A 93 88.83 27.92 78.10
C ASP A 93 88.71 26.85 77.01
N SER A 94 88.97 25.58 77.34
CA SER A 94 88.70 24.46 76.43
C SER A 94 87.21 24.33 76.14
N LEU A 95 86.36 24.31 77.17
CA LEU A 95 84.91 24.19 77.02
C LEU A 95 84.31 25.39 76.25
N ARG A 96 84.86 26.59 76.41
CA ARG A 96 84.45 27.77 75.63
C ARG A 96 84.79 27.62 74.15
N ARG A 97 85.96 27.07 73.84
CA ARG A 97 86.35 26.75 72.46
C ARG A 97 85.43 25.67 71.88
N ASP A 98 85.21 24.58 72.62
CA ASP A 98 84.34 23.48 72.20
C ASP A 98 82.90 23.97 71.96
N LEU A 99 82.38 24.87 72.82
CA LEU A 99 81.06 25.48 72.65
C LEU A 99 81.00 26.42 71.43
N ALA A 100 82.07 27.18 71.17
CA ALA A 100 82.15 28.02 69.98
C ALA A 100 82.17 27.18 68.69
N ASP A 101 82.93 26.09 68.68
CA ASP A 101 83.00 25.16 67.55
C ASP A 101 81.66 24.44 67.34
N ALA A 102 81.01 23.98 68.41
CA ALA A 102 79.67 23.39 68.34
C ALA A 102 78.65 24.40 67.78
N ASN A 103 78.67 25.66 68.22
CA ASN A 103 77.79 26.70 67.69
C ASN A 103 78.06 27.02 66.21
N ALA A 104 79.33 27.00 65.78
CA ALA A 104 79.68 27.17 64.37
C ALA A 104 79.15 26.01 63.52
N GLN A 105 79.24 24.77 64.02
CA GLN A 105 78.67 23.59 63.36
C GLN A 105 77.14 23.66 63.28
N VAL A 106 76.44 24.09 64.35
CA VAL A 106 74.98 24.28 64.33
C VAL A 106 74.58 25.29 63.26
N LYS A 107 75.23 26.46 63.19
CA LYS A 107 74.95 27.46 62.15
C LYS A 107 75.20 26.92 60.73
N ALA A 108 76.23 26.10 60.55
CA ALA A 108 76.50 25.45 59.26
C ALA A 108 75.38 24.46 58.90
N LEU A 109 74.91 23.66 59.86
CA LEU A 109 73.79 22.74 59.67
C LEU A 109 72.48 23.48 59.39
N GLU A 110 72.16 24.55 60.10
CA GLU A 110 70.98 25.39 59.83
C GLU A 110 70.99 25.92 58.39
N LYS A 111 72.15 26.42 57.93
CA LYS A 111 72.31 26.86 56.54
C LYS A 111 72.12 25.72 55.55
N ASN A 112 72.68 24.55 55.84
CA ASN A 112 72.54 23.37 54.97
C ASN A 112 71.09 22.89 54.91
N VAL A 113 70.37 22.87 56.03
CA VAL A 113 68.94 22.53 56.10
C VAL A 113 68.13 23.50 55.26
N ALA A 114 68.36 24.82 55.38
CA ALA A 114 67.66 25.80 54.56
C ALA A 114 67.88 25.60 53.05
N VAL A 115 69.12 25.29 52.64
CA VAL A 115 69.44 24.99 51.23
C VAL A 115 68.77 23.69 50.76
N SER A 116 68.75 22.66 51.61
CA SER A 116 68.06 21.41 51.34
C SER A 116 66.55 21.60 51.23
N ASP A 117 65.92 22.39 52.10
CA ASP A 117 64.49 22.70 52.05
C ASP A 117 64.10 23.45 50.78
N MET A 118 64.92 24.42 50.36
CA MET A 118 64.74 25.10 49.08
C MET A 118 64.82 24.12 47.90
N SER A 119 65.81 23.23 47.92
CA SER A 119 66.00 22.22 46.87
C SER A 119 64.84 21.21 46.82
N VAL A 120 64.36 20.75 47.99
CA VAL A 120 63.18 19.89 48.10
C VAL A 120 61.93 20.61 47.59
N GLY A 121 61.79 21.90 47.89
CA GLY A 121 60.72 22.74 47.35
C GLY A 121 60.73 22.82 45.82
N ASP A 122 61.92 22.99 45.22
CA ASP A 122 62.10 22.98 43.76
C ASP A 122 61.75 21.60 43.15
N TRP A 123 62.19 20.51 43.79
CA TRP A 123 61.85 19.15 43.36
C TRP A 123 60.35 18.86 43.47
N LYS A 124 59.70 19.26 44.56
CA LYS A 124 58.23 19.16 44.71
C LYS A 124 57.50 19.90 43.60
N ARG A 125 57.94 21.11 43.25
CA ARG A 125 57.38 21.88 42.13
C ARG A 125 57.60 21.18 40.78
N LYS A 126 58.80 20.63 40.53
CA LYS A 126 59.07 19.84 39.30
C LYS A 126 58.20 18.59 39.22
N CYS A 127 58.05 17.84 40.31
CA CYS A 127 57.17 16.66 40.36
C CYS A 127 55.72 17.03 40.06
N ALA A 128 55.18 18.09 40.69
CA ALA A 128 53.81 18.55 40.43
C ALA A 128 53.61 18.97 38.97
N ASN A 129 54.59 19.64 38.36
CA ASN A 129 54.54 20.01 36.94
C ASN A 129 54.56 18.77 36.03
N LEU A 130 55.42 17.79 36.30
CA LEU A 130 55.48 16.55 35.52
C LEU A 130 54.19 15.73 35.67
N GLU A 131 53.61 15.65 36.87
CA GLU A 131 52.30 15.02 37.07
C GLU A 131 51.19 15.72 36.26
N THR A 132 51.23 17.05 36.21
CA THR A 132 50.25 17.82 35.44
C THR A 132 50.41 17.57 33.94
N GLN A 133 51.65 17.52 33.43
CA GLN A 133 51.94 17.17 32.04
C GLN A 133 51.50 15.74 31.71
N LEU A 134 51.72 14.78 32.61
CA LEU A 134 51.28 13.40 32.43
C LEU A 134 49.75 13.30 32.35
N ARG A 135 49.03 13.98 33.25
CA ARG A 135 47.55 14.03 33.22
C ARG A 135 47.05 14.66 31.91
N GLN A 136 47.67 15.75 31.45
CA GLN A 136 47.32 16.37 30.16
C GLN A 136 47.61 15.46 28.97
N SER A 137 48.73 14.73 28.98
CA SER A 137 49.05 13.76 27.94
C SER A 137 48.03 12.62 27.90
N ALA A 138 47.57 12.14 29.06
CA ALA A 138 46.56 11.09 29.12
C ALA A 138 45.22 11.57 28.53
N VAL A 139 44.80 12.80 28.83
CA VAL A 139 43.59 13.40 28.24
C VAL A 139 43.73 13.57 26.73
N SER A 140 44.89 13.99 26.24
CA SER A 140 45.14 14.12 24.80
C SER A 140 45.15 12.76 24.10
N ALA A 141 45.69 11.72 24.73
CA ALA A 141 45.67 10.35 24.20
C ALA A 141 44.24 9.78 24.13
N ASP A 142 43.43 10.00 25.17
CA ASP A 142 42.02 9.60 25.19
C ASP A 142 41.22 10.29 24.07
N LYS A 143 41.43 11.61 23.89
CA LYS A 143 40.85 12.34 22.75
C LYS A 143 41.31 11.77 21.41
N ALA A 144 42.59 11.43 21.26
CA ALA A 144 43.11 10.84 20.02
C ALA A 144 42.42 9.50 19.71
N LEU A 145 42.25 8.62 20.70
CA LEU A 145 41.53 7.36 20.55
C LEU A 145 40.07 7.59 20.12
N THR A 146 39.35 8.50 20.78
CA THR A 146 37.96 8.79 20.38
C THR A 146 37.85 9.37 18.97
N THR A 147 38.84 10.15 18.53
CA THR A 147 38.88 10.63 17.15
C THR A 147 39.21 9.54 16.15
N GLU A 148 40.07 8.58 16.52
CA GLU A 148 40.44 7.43 15.69
C GLU A 148 39.25 6.48 15.51
N ASP A 149 38.54 6.15 16.60
CA ASP A 149 37.29 5.37 16.55
C ASP A 149 36.25 6.03 15.63
N ARG A 150 36.12 7.36 15.72
CA ARG A 150 35.21 8.13 14.85
C ARG A 150 35.66 8.10 13.38
N VAL A 151 36.96 8.14 13.11
CA VAL A 151 37.49 8.02 11.74
C VAL A 151 37.18 6.63 11.19
N GLN A 152 37.44 5.56 11.95
CA GLN A 152 37.14 4.19 11.54
C GLN A 152 35.64 4.00 11.25
N GLN A 153 34.76 4.60 12.06
CA GLN A 153 33.32 4.57 11.81
C GLN A 153 32.95 5.29 10.51
N LEU A 154 33.53 6.47 10.25
CA LEU A 154 33.29 7.21 9.02
C LEU A 154 33.81 6.47 7.78
N GLU A 155 34.94 5.76 7.90
CA GLU A 155 35.46 4.91 6.82
C GLU A 155 34.51 3.75 6.50
N LEU A 156 33.95 3.10 7.53
CA LEU A 156 32.92 2.06 7.36
C LEU A 156 31.67 2.62 6.64
N ASP A 157 31.18 3.78 7.09
CA ASP A 157 30.00 4.42 6.52
C ASP A 157 30.24 4.80 5.04
N ILE A 158 31.44 5.27 4.68
CA ILE A 158 31.84 5.57 3.30
C ILE A 158 31.84 4.30 2.44
N SER A 159 32.39 3.18 2.94
CA SER A 159 32.36 1.91 2.21
C SER A 159 30.93 1.43 1.94
N GLN A 160 30.05 1.51 2.93
CA GLN A 160 28.64 1.16 2.78
C GLN A 160 27.93 2.07 1.77
N LEU A 161 28.20 3.38 1.81
CA LEU A 161 27.66 4.32 0.84
C LEU A 161 28.11 4.01 -0.59
N HIS A 162 29.38 3.62 -0.80
CA HIS A 162 29.85 3.20 -2.12
C HIS A 162 29.20 1.91 -2.62
N GLU A 163 28.94 0.93 -1.75
CA GLU A 163 28.20 -0.28 -2.11
C GLU A 163 26.77 0.06 -2.54
N THR A 164 26.04 0.84 -1.74
CA THR A 164 24.67 1.27 -2.10
C THR A 164 24.63 2.12 -3.37
N GLU A 165 25.62 2.99 -3.59
CA GLU A 165 25.75 3.76 -4.83
C GLU A 165 25.94 2.83 -6.04
N HIS A 166 26.79 1.80 -5.90
CA HIS A 166 27.01 0.83 -6.96
C HIS A 166 25.74 0.04 -7.30
N GLU A 167 25.01 -0.42 -6.28
CA GLU A 167 23.71 -1.09 -6.44
C GLU A 167 22.69 -0.20 -7.16
N LEU A 168 22.58 1.08 -6.76
CA LEU A 168 21.69 2.04 -7.40
C LEU A 168 22.07 2.32 -8.86
N ARG A 169 23.37 2.41 -9.18
CA ARG A 169 23.84 2.55 -10.56
C ARG A 169 23.48 1.33 -11.41
N ASN A 170 23.60 0.12 -10.85
CA ASN A 170 23.22 -1.11 -11.54
C ASN A 170 21.70 -1.17 -11.78
N ALA A 171 20.89 -0.82 -10.77
CA ALA A 171 19.44 -0.75 -10.91
C ALA A 171 19.00 0.28 -11.96
N LEU A 172 19.66 1.44 -12.01
CA LEU A 172 19.41 2.46 -13.03
C LEU A 172 19.72 1.95 -14.44
N ALA A 173 20.82 1.22 -14.62
CA ALA A 173 21.18 0.64 -15.91
C ALA A 173 20.12 -0.38 -16.39
N VAL A 174 19.60 -1.22 -15.49
CA VAL A 174 18.51 -2.16 -15.79
C VAL A 174 17.24 -1.41 -16.20
N MET A 175 16.82 -0.40 -15.42
CA MET A 175 15.63 0.38 -15.76
C MET A 175 15.77 1.13 -17.11
N GLN A 176 16.97 1.61 -17.45
CA GLN A 176 17.22 2.21 -18.75
C GLN A 176 17.11 1.21 -19.90
N ALA A 177 17.56 -0.03 -19.70
CA ALA A 177 17.41 -1.10 -20.68
C ALA A 177 15.94 -1.51 -20.86
N GLU A 178 15.19 -1.65 -19.77
CA GLU A 178 13.75 -1.93 -19.81
C GLU A 178 12.97 -0.81 -20.51
N LYS A 179 13.30 0.46 -20.22
CA LYS A 179 12.71 1.60 -20.92
C LYS A 179 12.97 1.53 -22.43
N ALA A 180 14.21 1.26 -22.84
CA ALA A 180 14.55 1.13 -24.26
C ALA A 180 13.78 -0.01 -24.95
N MET A 181 13.57 -1.12 -24.24
CA MET A 181 12.75 -2.24 -24.73
C MET A 181 11.28 -1.85 -24.91
N VAL A 182 10.68 -1.18 -23.92
CA VAL A 182 9.29 -0.71 -23.99
C VAL A 182 9.10 0.31 -25.10
N ASP A 183 10.02 1.27 -25.25
CA ASP A 183 10.00 2.25 -26.34
C ASP A 183 10.09 1.56 -27.72
N GLY A 184 10.85 0.46 -27.82
CA GLY A 184 10.92 -0.37 -29.02
C GLY A 184 9.58 -1.05 -29.35
N LEU A 185 8.94 -1.65 -28.35
CA LEU A 185 7.63 -2.29 -28.50
C LEU A 185 6.52 -1.29 -28.87
N LEU A 186 6.53 -0.09 -28.27
CA LEU A 186 5.60 0.99 -28.61
C LEU A 186 5.74 1.39 -30.08
N LYS A 187 6.97 1.62 -30.56
CA LYS A 187 7.21 1.93 -31.97
C LYS A 187 6.75 0.82 -32.92
N ASP A 188 6.88 -0.45 -32.54
CA ASP A 188 6.37 -1.57 -33.33
C ASP A 188 4.83 -1.62 -33.33
N SER A 189 4.21 -1.34 -32.17
CA SER A 189 2.76 -1.20 -32.04
C SER A 189 2.21 -0.09 -32.95
N ASP A 190 2.85 1.08 -32.94
CA ASP A 190 2.43 2.22 -33.78
C ASP A 190 2.53 1.90 -35.27
N LYS A 191 3.59 1.18 -35.70
CA LYS A 191 3.71 0.70 -37.08
C LYS A 191 2.58 -0.27 -37.43
N LYS A 192 2.27 -1.22 -36.54
CA LYS A 192 1.15 -2.16 -36.74
C LYS A 192 -0.19 -1.46 -36.83
N LEU A 193 -0.45 -0.47 -35.97
CA LEU A 193 -1.64 0.36 -36.01
C LEU A 193 -1.75 1.14 -37.32
N THR A 194 -0.67 1.74 -37.78
CA THR A 194 -0.62 2.47 -39.06
C THR A 194 -0.94 1.54 -40.23
N ILE A 195 -0.36 0.33 -40.25
CA ILE A 195 -0.66 -0.67 -41.27
C ILE A 195 -2.13 -1.08 -41.23
N LEU A 196 -2.67 -1.35 -40.02
CA LEU A 196 -4.07 -1.73 -39.84
C LEU A 196 -5.03 -0.64 -40.34
N GLN A 197 -4.78 0.62 -40.00
CA GLN A 197 -5.56 1.77 -40.49
C GLN A 197 -5.52 1.83 -42.02
N ALA A 198 -4.34 1.74 -42.63
CA ALA A 198 -4.23 1.73 -44.09
C ALA A 198 -4.94 0.53 -44.74
N THR A 199 -4.91 -0.65 -44.12
CA THR A 199 -5.65 -1.82 -44.62
C THR A 199 -7.15 -1.66 -44.48
N TYR A 200 -7.62 -1.05 -43.40
CA TYR A 200 -9.03 -0.76 -43.17
C TYR A 200 -9.56 0.24 -44.20
N GLU A 201 -8.85 1.36 -44.41
CA GLU A 201 -9.20 2.37 -45.41
C GLU A 201 -9.25 1.78 -46.83
N ARG A 202 -8.33 0.86 -47.17
CA ARG A 202 -8.37 0.13 -48.45
C ARG A 202 -9.57 -0.82 -48.55
N ALA A 203 -9.95 -1.48 -47.46
CA ALA A 203 -11.11 -2.36 -47.45
C ALA A 203 -12.41 -1.56 -47.59
N GLU A 204 -12.49 -0.40 -46.96
CA GLU A 204 -13.63 0.51 -47.03
C GLU A 204 -13.81 1.05 -48.46
N THR A 205 -12.72 1.49 -49.10
CA THR A 205 -12.77 1.94 -50.51
C THR A 205 -13.13 0.80 -51.46
N ALA A 206 -12.56 -0.40 -51.28
CA ALA A 206 -12.95 -1.58 -52.05
C ALA A 206 -14.43 -1.95 -51.86
N HIS A 207 -14.96 -1.84 -50.63
CA HIS A 207 -16.38 -2.07 -50.36
C HIS A 207 -17.26 -1.04 -51.07
N ALA A 208 -16.93 0.25 -50.97
CA ALA A 208 -17.64 1.32 -51.67
C ALA A 208 -17.67 1.08 -53.19
N ASP A 209 -16.55 0.67 -53.79
CA ASP A 209 -16.46 0.33 -55.21
C ASP A 209 -17.36 -0.85 -55.59
N THR A 210 -17.41 -1.90 -54.75
CA THR A 210 -18.30 -3.04 -54.98
C THR A 210 -19.78 -2.65 -54.90
N VAL A 211 -20.15 -1.81 -53.94
CA VAL A 211 -21.51 -1.29 -53.79
C VAL A 211 -21.89 -0.45 -55.01
N ALA A 212 -21.00 0.43 -55.48
CA ALA A 212 -21.23 1.22 -56.68
C ALA A 212 -21.44 0.35 -57.93
N LYS A 213 -20.64 -0.71 -58.11
CA LYS A 213 -20.82 -1.69 -59.19
C LYS A 213 -22.17 -2.39 -59.12
N TRP A 214 -22.58 -2.87 -57.94
CA TRP A 214 -23.87 -3.52 -57.73
C TRP A 214 -25.05 -2.58 -57.98
N GLN A 215 -24.98 -1.34 -57.50
CA GLN A 215 -25.99 -0.32 -57.76
C GLN A 215 -26.11 -0.01 -59.26
N HIS A 216 -24.98 0.11 -59.96
CA HIS A 216 -24.99 0.34 -61.40
C HIS A 216 -25.60 -0.84 -62.16
N GLN A 217 -25.26 -2.08 -61.78
CA GLN A 217 -25.83 -3.29 -62.36
C GLN A 217 -27.33 -3.41 -62.09
N GLN A 218 -27.78 -3.09 -60.87
CA GLN A 218 -29.20 -3.05 -60.52
C GLN A 218 -29.97 -2.03 -61.35
N GLN A 219 -29.42 -0.82 -61.55
CA GLN A 219 -30.04 0.19 -62.40
C GLN A 219 -30.09 -0.25 -63.87
N ALA A 220 -29.04 -0.88 -64.38
CA ALA A 220 -29.02 -1.42 -65.74
C ALA A 220 -30.10 -2.49 -65.93
N LEU A 221 -30.18 -3.46 -65.02
CA LEU A 221 -31.23 -4.50 -65.04
C LEU A 221 -32.64 -3.91 -64.91
N HIS A 222 -32.81 -2.88 -64.07
CA HIS A 222 -34.11 -2.22 -63.95
C HIS A 222 -34.53 -1.57 -65.27
N ARG A 223 -33.59 -0.91 -65.97
CA ARG A 223 -33.87 -0.33 -67.30
C ARG A 223 -34.23 -1.40 -68.33
N THR A 224 -33.53 -2.54 -68.34
CA THR A 224 -33.85 -3.64 -69.27
C THR A 224 -35.23 -4.22 -68.99
N VAL A 225 -35.58 -4.46 -67.72
CA VAL A 225 -36.92 -4.95 -67.34
C VAL A 225 -38.02 -3.97 -67.76
N VAL A 226 -37.84 -2.66 -67.51
CA VAL A 226 -38.82 -1.64 -67.93
C VAL A 226 -38.95 -1.59 -69.46
N GLN A 227 -37.85 -1.74 -70.18
CA GLN A 227 -37.85 -1.77 -71.64
C GLN A 227 -38.55 -3.03 -72.18
N ASP A 228 -38.25 -4.20 -71.62
CA ASP A 228 -38.88 -5.47 -72.00
C ASP A 228 -40.38 -5.46 -71.69
N ASP A 229 -40.79 -4.93 -70.54
CA ASP A 229 -42.20 -4.74 -70.18
C ASP A 229 -42.91 -3.80 -71.16
N ALA A 230 -42.26 -2.69 -71.56
CA ALA A 230 -42.80 -1.76 -72.54
C ALA A 230 -42.94 -2.42 -73.92
N GLN A 231 -41.93 -3.18 -74.35
CA GLN A 231 -41.97 -3.96 -75.60
C GLN A 231 -43.06 -5.03 -75.55
N HIS A 232 -43.21 -5.76 -74.44
CA HIS A 232 -44.24 -6.76 -74.26
C HIS A 232 -45.65 -6.14 -74.28
N LYS A 233 -45.84 -4.98 -73.64
CA LYS A 233 -47.10 -4.21 -73.71
C LYS A 233 -47.41 -3.76 -75.14
N MET A 234 -46.43 -3.22 -75.87
CA MET A 234 -46.62 -2.85 -77.27
C MET A 234 -46.91 -4.06 -78.16
N ALA A 235 -46.23 -5.20 -77.96
CA ALA A 235 -46.47 -6.42 -78.73
C ALA A 235 -47.85 -7.02 -78.44
N THR A 236 -48.30 -7.00 -77.18
CA THR A 236 -49.65 -7.46 -76.80
C THR A 236 -50.75 -6.54 -77.33
N GLN A 237 -50.57 -5.21 -77.25
CA GLN A 237 -51.48 -4.25 -77.89
C GLN A 237 -51.48 -4.40 -79.41
N ALA A 238 -50.29 -4.55 -80.01
CA ALA A 238 -49.98 -5.03 -81.36
C ALA A 238 -50.96 -6.12 -81.81
N ARG A 239 -50.80 -7.26 -81.14
CA ARG A 239 -51.56 -8.49 -81.37
C ARG A 239 -53.05 -8.31 -81.14
N GLN A 240 -53.47 -7.56 -80.11
CA GLN A 240 -54.89 -7.28 -79.87
C GLN A 240 -55.49 -6.44 -81.00
N SER A 241 -54.79 -5.40 -81.46
CA SER A 241 -55.22 -4.58 -82.59
C SER A 241 -55.34 -5.40 -83.87
N GLU A 242 -54.35 -6.24 -84.17
CA GLU A 242 -54.38 -7.16 -85.31
C GLU A 242 -55.56 -8.14 -85.22
N LEU A 243 -55.83 -8.70 -84.03
CA LEU A 243 -56.93 -9.63 -83.81
C LEU A 243 -58.29 -8.95 -83.97
N HIS A 244 -58.44 -7.73 -83.46
CA HIS A 244 -59.63 -6.90 -83.69
C HIS A 244 -59.81 -6.55 -85.17
N GLN A 245 -58.73 -6.24 -85.88
CA GLN A 245 -58.76 -5.95 -87.31
C GLN A 245 -59.13 -7.20 -88.13
N ALA A 246 -58.57 -8.36 -87.80
CA ALA A 246 -58.92 -9.64 -88.42
C ALA A 246 -60.39 -9.99 -88.20
N GLN A 247 -60.88 -9.88 -86.95
CA GLN A 247 -62.30 -10.06 -86.64
C GLN A 247 -63.17 -9.13 -87.49
N ARG A 248 -62.83 -7.84 -87.56
CA ARG A 248 -63.58 -6.87 -88.37
C ARG A 248 -63.63 -7.27 -89.85
N LEU A 249 -62.52 -7.72 -90.42
CA LEU A 249 -62.47 -8.18 -91.82
C LEU A 249 -63.33 -9.43 -92.04
N ASP A 250 -63.37 -10.36 -91.08
CA ASP A 250 -64.24 -11.53 -91.16
C ASP A 250 -65.73 -11.15 -91.07
N TRP A 251 -66.10 -10.21 -90.19
CA TRP A 251 -67.45 -9.64 -90.16
C TRP A 251 -67.81 -8.94 -91.48
N GLU A 252 -66.88 -8.19 -92.08
CA GLU A 252 -67.08 -7.54 -93.38
C GLU A 252 -67.27 -8.57 -94.52
N ARG A 253 -66.53 -9.69 -94.49
CA ARG A 253 -66.72 -10.81 -95.44
C ARG A 253 -68.07 -11.51 -95.25
N GLU A 254 -68.45 -11.82 -94.02
CA GLU A 254 -69.74 -12.44 -93.71
C GLU A 254 -70.90 -11.53 -94.14
N LEU A 255 -70.79 -10.22 -93.87
CA LEU A 255 -71.78 -9.23 -94.31
C LEU A 255 -71.90 -9.22 -95.84
N ALA A 256 -70.78 -9.20 -96.57
CA ALA A 256 -70.78 -9.26 -98.03
C ALA A 256 -71.40 -10.56 -98.57
N GLN A 257 -71.13 -11.70 -97.90
CA GLN A 257 -71.71 -12.99 -98.25
C GLN A 257 -73.23 -13.01 -98.03
N VAL A 258 -73.72 -12.49 -96.89
CA VAL A 258 -75.15 -12.36 -96.61
C VAL A 258 -75.82 -11.43 -97.61
N GLN A 259 -75.20 -10.29 -97.94
CA GLN A 259 -75.71 -9.38 -98.96
C GLN A 259 -75.82 -10.05 -100.34
N SER A 260 -74.83 -10.86 -100.74
CA SER A 260 -74.90 -11.64 -101.99
C SER A 260 -76.05 -12.64 -101.97
N LYS A 261 -76.18 -13.41 -100.87
CA LYS A 261 -77.29 -14.36 -100.71
C LYS A 261 -78.65 -13.68 -100.76
N CYS A 262 -78.81 -12.53 -100.09
CA CYS A 262 -80.03 -11.74 -100.18
C CYS A 262 -80.34 -11.34 -101.62
N ARG A 263 -79.35 -10.85 -102.39
CA ARG A 263 -79.57 -10.51 -103.81
C ARG A 263 -79.99 -11.72 -104.64
N ASP A 264 -79.37 -12.87 -104.43
CA ASP A 264 -79.72 -14.10 -105.16
C ASP A 264 -81.14 -14.59 -104.80
N GLU A 265 -81.51 -14.54 -103.52
CA GLU A 265 -82.88 -14.84 -103.08
C GLU A 265 -83.89 -13.82 -103.60
N THR A 266 -83.54 -12.53 -103.68
CA THR A 266 -84.38 -11.52 -104.36
C THR A 266 -84.59 -11.87 -105.83
N ARG A 267 -83.53 -12.24 -106.57
CA ARG A 267 -83.67 -12.67 -107.98
C ARG A 267 -84.53 -13.93 -108.12
N LYS A 268 -84.40 -14.90 -107.21
CA LYS A 268 -85.28 -16.08 -107.19
C LYS A 268 -86.73 -15.70 -106.91
N ALA A 269 -86.96 -14.81 -105.95
CA ALA A 269 -88.30 -14.30 -105.64
C ALA A 269 -88.91 -13.57 -106.84
N GLU A 270 -88.15 -12.73 -107.54
CA GLU A 270 -88.57 -12.08 -108.79
C GLU A 270 -88.90 -13.10 -109.88
N LEU A 271 -88.09 -14.15 -110.05
CA LEU A 271 -88.37 -15.24 -111.00
C LEU A 271 -89.68 -15.96 -110.66
N VAL A 272 -89.89 -16.31 -109.39
CA VAL A 272 -91.13 -16.92 -108.91
C VAL A 272 -92.31 -15.98 -109.11
N GLN A 273 -92.14 -14.67 -108.89
CA GLN A 273 -93.18 -13.67 -109.12
C GLN A 273 -93.55 -13.57 -110.62
N VAL A 274 -92.57 -13.61 -111.51
CA VAL A 274 -92.81 -13.67 -112.97
C VAL A 274 -93.55 -14.96 -113.33
N GLN A 275 -93.11 -16.12 -112.83
CA GLN A 275 -93.77 -17.41 -113.05
C GLN A 275 -95.21 -17.42 -112.52
N HIS A 276 -95.44 -16.83 -111.34
CA HIS A 276 -96.77 -16.68 -110.75
C HIS A 276 -97.67 -15.81 -111.64
N THR A 277 -97.17 -14.67 -112.13
CA THR A 277 -97.88 -13.80 -113.06
C THR A 277 -98.22 -14.52 -114.37
N GLN A 278 -97.31 -15.37 -114.85
CA GLN A 278 -97.51 -16.21 -116.04
C GLN A 278 -98.51 -17.35 -115.80
N ALA A 279 -98.56 -17.91 -114.59
CA ALA A 279 -99.56 -18.88 -114.19
C ALA A 279 -100.94 -18.24 -114.07
N LEU A 280 -101.04 -17.03 -113.52
CA LEU A 280 -102.28 -16.25 -113.46
C LEU A 280 -102.80 -15.91 -114.85
N SER A 281 -101.94 -15.56 -115.82
CA SER A 281 -102.39 -15.29 -117.18
C SER A 281 -102.86 -16.56 -117.92
N LYS A 282 -102.20 -17.71 -117.68
CA LYS A 282 -102.70 -19.02 -118.14
C LYS A 282 -104.02 -19.39 -117.49
N LEU A 283 -104.17 -19.15 -116.19
CA LEU A 283 -105.41 -19.38 -115.45
C LEU A 283 -106.53 -18.51 -116.03
N ALA A 284 -106.30 -17.22 -116.24
CA ALA A 284 -107.27 -16.31 -116.85
C ALA A 284 -107.69 -16.76 -118.27
N ARG A 285 -106.77 -17.35 -119.03
CA ARG A 285 -107.09 -17.96 -120.33
C ARG A 285 -107.96 -19.20 -120.18
N VAL A 286 -107.62 -20.11 -119.26
CA VAL A 286 -108.42 -21.31 -118.97
C VAL A 286 -109.78 -20.92 -118.40
N GLU A 287 -109.87 -19.89 -117.56
CA GLU A 287 -111.12 -19.34 -117.04
C GLU A 287 -111.96 -18.73 -118.16
N SER A 288 -111.36 -18.06 -119.14
CA SER A 288 -112.06 -17.57 -120.33
C SER A 288 -112.56 -18.71 -121.22
N GLU A 289 -111.74 -19.73 -121.47
CA GLU A 289 -112.12 -20.95 -122.20
C GLU A 289 -113.22 -21.72 -121.44
N TYR A 290 -113.12 -21.83 -120.10
CA TYR A 290 -114.14 -22.40 -119.24
C TYR A 290 -115.41 -21.55 -119.22
N GLN A 291 -115.34 -20.22 -119.17
CA GLN A 291 -116.50 -19.33 -119.28
C GLN A 291 -117.20 -19.48 -120.64
N HIS A 292 -116.43 -19.66 -121.72
CA HIS A 292 -116.97 -19.97 -123.04
C HIS A 292 -117.70 -21.32 -123.04
N THR A 293 -117.05 -22.36 -122.51
CA THR A 293 -117.59 -23.72 -122.40
C THR A 293 -118.78 -23.78 -121.44
N LEU A 294 -118.76 -23.01 -120.35
CA LEU A 294 -119.84 -22.87 -119.38
C LEU A 294 -121.00 -22.07 -119.99
N THR A 295 -120.74 -21.10 -120.85
CA THR A 295 -121.79 -20.40 -121.61
C THR A 295 -122.45 -21.33 -122.61
N ASP A 296 -121.67 -22.19 -123.28
CA ASP A 296 -122.19 -23.23 -124.17
C ASP A 296 -122.91 -24.34 -123.40
N PHE A 297 -122.39 -24.71 -122.21
CA PHE A 297 -123.03 -25.65 -121.30
C PHE A 297 -124.27 -25.04 -120.67
N ILE A 298 -124.32 -23.75 -120.33
CA ILE A 298 -125.52 -23.05 -119.84
C ILE A 298 -126.55 -22.95 -120.97
N LYS A 299 -126.15 -22.70 -122.22
CA LYS A 299 -127.07 -22.82 -123.37
C LYS A 299 -127.62 -24.25 -123.51
N ALA A 300 -126.77 -25.27 -123.35
CA ALA A 300 -127.17 -26.68 -123.40
C ALA A 300 -128.00 -27.11 -122.16
N LYS A 301 -127.74 -26.53 -120.99
CA LYS A 301 -128.34 -26.86 -119.69
C LYS A 301 -129.61 -26.05 -119.42
N VAL A 302 -129.78 -24.86 -119.99
CA VAL A 302 -131.07 -24.14 -120.06
C VAL A 302 -132.05 -24.92 -120.96
N LEU A 303 -131.56 -25.58 -122.02
CA LEU A 303 -132.36 -26.50 -122.83
C LEU A 303 -132.70 -27.82 -122.09
N PHE A 304 -131.84 -28.30 -121.20
CA PHE A 304 -131.99 -29.60 -120.53
C PHE A 304 -132.70 -29.53 -119.16
N TYR A 305 -132.47 -28.47 -118.37
CA TYR A 305 -133.00 -28.28 -117.00
C TYR A 305 -134.22 -27.34 -116.94
N SER A 306 -134.98 -27.26 -118.03
CA SER A 306 -136.44 -27.01 -117.96
C SER A 306 -137.24 -28.30 -117.64
N LYS A 307 -136.55 -29.43 -117.40
CA LYS A 307 -137.14 -30.75 -117.12
C LYS A 307 -136.46 -31.48 -115.95
N PHE A 308 -136.63 -30.98 -114.71
CA PHE A 308 -136.38 -31.65 -113.41
C PHE A 308 -135.06 -31.33 -112.65
N PRO A 309 -135.13 -31.04 -111.33
CA PRO A 309 -133.98 -30.88 -110.41
C PRO A 309 -133.76 -32.09 -109.50
N LEU A 310 -132.60 -32.19 -108.82
CA LEU A 310 -132.41 -32.65 -107.41
C LEU A 310 -130.94 -32.55 -106.91
N ALA A 311 -130.79 -32.25 -105.61
CA ALA A 311 -129.58 -32.14 -104.76
C ALA A 311 -129.35 -33.47 -103.97
N GLU A 312 -128.29 -33.78 -103.19
CA GLU A 312 -127.49 -33.05 -102.19
C GLU A 312 -126.47 -34.03 -101.52
N GLU A 313 -125.29 -33.62 -101.01
CA GLU A 313 -124.45 -34.37 -100.01
C GLU A 313 -123.44 -33.41 -99.29
N HIS A 314 -123.44 -33.31 -97.94
CA HIS A 314 -122.74 -32.24 -97.18
C HIS A 314 -122.09 -32.62 -95.81
N ASP A 315 -122.02 -33.89 -95.38
CA ASP A 315 -121.71 -34.23 -93.96
C ASP A 315 -120.23 -34.44 -93.58
N SER A 316 -119.28 -34.51 -94.53
CA SER A 316 -117.89 -34.89 -94.20
C SER A 316 -117.04 -33.79 -93.54
N LEU A 317 -117.42 -32.51 -93.65
CA LEU A 317 -116.59 -31.36 -93.23
C LEU A 317 -116.63 -31.06 -91.72
N LYS A 318 -117.59 -31.64 -90.99
CA LYS A 318 -117.78 -31.34 -89.55
C LYS A 318 -116.75 -32.01 -88.64
N SER A 319 -116.28 -33.22 -88.99
CA SER A 319 -115.38 -33.98 -88.10
C SER A 319 -113.93 -33.47 -88.09
N GLU A 320 -113.50 -32.73 -89.12
CA GLU A 320 -112.14 -32.19 -89.24
C GLU A 320 -111.88 -31.02 -88.26
N CYS A 321 -112.94 -30.30 -87.87
CA CYS A 321 -112.84 -29.10 -87.04
C CYS A 321 -112.52 -29.42 -85.57
N ASP A 322 -113.14 -30.45 -85.01
CA ASP A 322 -113.01 -30.82 -83.59
C ASP A 322 -111.59 -31.29 -83.24
N ARG A 323 -110.88 -31.91 -84.18
CA ARG A 323 -109.52 -32.43 -83.97
C ARG A 323 -108.46 -31.34 -83.79
N ARG A 324 -108.69 -30.14 -84.34
CA ARG A 324 -107.76 -29.01 -84.21
C ARG A 324 -107.90 -28.26 -82.88
N GLY A 325 -109.08 -28.29 -82.26
CA GLY A 325 -109.32 -27.68 -80.95
C GLY A 325 -108.47 -28.30 -79.83
N GLU A 326 -108.30 -29.62 -79.84
CA GLU A 326 -107.59 -30.33 -78.77
C GLU A 326 -106.07 -30.09 -78.79
N HIS A 327 -105.49 -29.86 -79.97
CA HIS A 327 -104.06 -29.59 -80.12
C HIS A 327 -103.65 -28.25 -79.50
N ILE A 328 -104.51 -27.24 -79.59
CA ILE A 328 -104.26 -25.90 -79.04
C ILE A 328 -104.21 -25.94 -77.51
N ARG A 329 -105.01 -26.80 -76.88
CA ARG A 329 -105.07 -26.95 -75.42
C ARG A 329 -103.74 -27.45 -74.83
N LEU A 330 -103.12 -28.45 -75.45
CA LEU A 330 -101.86 -29.04 -74.98
C LEU A 330 -100.68 -28.05 -75.02
N LEU A 331 -100.65 -27.16 -76.02
CA LEU A 331 -99.60 -26.14 -76.13
C LEU A 331 -99.67 -25.07 -75.03
N LEU A 332 -100.86 -24.79 -74.48
CA LEU A 332 -101.01 -23.83 -73.39
C LEU A 332 -100.47 -24.37 -72.06
N ASP A 333 -100.60 -25.68 -71.81
CA ASP A 333 -100.07 -26.31 -70.60
C ASP A 333 -98.52 -26.33 -70.58
N GLU A 334 -97.88 -26.54 -71.73
CA GLU A 334 -96.41 -26.52 -71.89
C GLU A 334 -95.81 -25.14 -71.54
N VAL A 335 -96.50 -24.06 -71.94
CA VAL A 335 -96.08 -22.67 -71.65
C VAL A 335 -96.19 -22.37 -70.15
N GLN A 336 -97.21 -22.91 -69.48
CA GLN A 336 -97.41 -22.74 -68.04
C GLN A 336 -96.29 -23.41 -67.23
N GLN A 337 -95.87 -24.62 -67.62
CA GLN A 337 -94.75 -25.34 -66.98
C GLN A 337 -93.42 -24.59 -67.12
N SER A 338 -93.17 -24.02 -68.30
CA SER A 338 -91.93 -23.24 -68.56
C SER A 338 -91.81 -22.00 -67.66
N ARG A 339 -92.93 -21.36 -67.30
CA ARG A 339 -92.94 -20.19 -66.38
C ARG A 339 -92.64 -20.58 -64.93
N GLN A 340 -93.11 -21.74 -64.49
CA GLN A 340 -92.84 -22.23 -63.14
C GLN A 340 -91.36 -22.55 -62.95
N LEU A 341 -90.72 -23.15 -63.96
CA LEU A 341 -89.28 -23.47 -63.94
C LEU A 341 -88.41 -22.21 -63.79
N LYS A 342 -88.76 -21.13 -64.51
CA LYS A 342 -88.07 -19.84 -64.40
C LYS A 342 -88.09 -19.28 -62.97
N THR A 343 -89.22 -19.40 -62.30
CA THR A 343 -89.42 -18.83 -60.95
C THR A 343 -88.60 -19.59 -59.89
N ALA A 344 -88.41 -20.91 -60.08
CA ALA A 344 -87.57 -21.73 -59.20
C ALA A 344 -86.08 -21.35 -59.30
N LEU A 345 -85.57 -21.14 -60.52
CA LEU A 345 -84.18 -20.73 -60.75
C LEU A 345 -83.86 -19.35 -60.17
N GLU A 346 -84.80 -18.40 -60.22
CA GLU A 346 -84.63 -17.07 -59.60
C GLU A 346 -84.57 -17.14 -58.05
N ALA A 347 -85.22 -18.13 -57.44
CA ALA A 347 -85.15 -18.35 -55.99
C ALA A 347 -83.79 -18.94 -55.55
N GLU A 348 -83.23 -19.87 -56.33
CA GLU A 348 -81.91 -20.45 -56.08
C GLU A 348 -80.78 -19.40 -56.14
N ILE A 349 -80.81 -18.49 -57.13
CA ILE A 349 -79.84 -17.39 -57.22
C ILE A 349 -79.91 -16.49 -55.97
N ARG A 350 -81.11 -16.25 -55.44
CA ARG A 350 -81.30 -15.39 -54.26
C ARG A 350 -80.76 -16.05 -52.99
N ALA A 351 -80.87 -17.38 -52.87
CA ALA A 351 -80.29 -18.16 -51.78
C ALA A 351 -78.75 -18.13 -51.83
N ALA A 352 -78.15 -18.32 -53.00
CA ALA A 352 -76.70 -18.26 -53.19
C ALA A 352 -76.10 -16.88 -52.83
N MET A 353 -76.79 -15.79 -53.17
CA MET A 353 -76.38 -14.44 -52.73
C MET A 353 -76.53 -14.22 -51.21
N GLY A 354 -77.43 -14.95 -50.54
CA GLY A 354 -77.56 -14.94 -49.08
C GLY A 354 -76.35 -15.53 -48.37
N GLU A 355 -75.77 -16.60 -48.92
CA GLU A 355 -74.59 -17.28 -48.36
C GLU A 355 -73.27 -16.50 -48.55
N GLN A 356 -73.22 -15.57 -49.50
CA GLN A 356 -72.04 -14.72 -49.73
C GLN A 356 -71.82 -13.69 -48.60
N LYS A 357 -72.89 -13.20 -47.96
CA LYS A 357 -72.81 -12.19 -46.88
C LYS A 357 -72.02 -12.64 -45.63
N PRO A 358 -72.25 -13.83 -45.04
CA PRO A 358 -71.49 -14.27 -43.87
C PRO A 358 -70.00 -14.51 -44.17
N LEU A 359 -69.65 -14.90 -45.39
CA LEU A 359 -68.24 -15.06 -45.81
C LEU A 359 -67.51 -13.72 -45.85
N VAL A 360 -68.14 -12.67 -46.39
CA VAL A 360 -67.58 -11.31 -46.39
C VAL A 360 -67.39 -10.77 -44.96
N ALA A 361 -68.33 -11.05 -44.06
CA ALA A 361 -68.21 -10.68 -42.65
C ALA A 361 -67.02 -11.38 -41.96
N LYS A 362 -66.79 -12.66 -42.26
CA LYS A 362 -65.67 -13.44 -41.72
C LYS A 362 -64.31 -12.95 -42.21
N ILE A 363 -64.22 -12.53 -43.48
CA ILE A 363 -63.01 -11.92 -44.04
C ILE A 363 -62.67 -10.61 -43.31
N ARG A 364 -63.66 -9.73 -43.07
CA ARG A 364 -63.43 -8.49 -42.30
C ARG A 364 -62.99 -8.76 -40.86
N GLN A 365 -63.56 -9.77 -40.21
CA GLN A 365 -63.17 -10.15 -38.85
C GLN A 365 -61.71 -10.63 -38.79
N LEU A 366 -61.27 -11.42 -39.79
CA LEU A 366 -59.88 -11.88 -39.88
C LEU A 366 -58.91 -10.73 -40.17
N GLN A 367 -59.30 -9.77 -41.01
CA GLN A 367 -58.52 -8.55 -41.27
C GLN A 367 -58.35 -7.70 -39.99
N GLY A 368 -59.39 -7.57 -39.16
CA GLY A 368 -59.28 -6.88 -37.87
C GLY A 368 -58.28 -7.55 -36.91
N LYS A 369 -58.36 -8.88 -36.76
CA LYS A 369 -57.40 -9.64 -35.92
C LYS A 369 -55.97 -9.51 -36.39
N LEU A 370 -55.75 -9.41 -37.71
CA LEU A 370 -54.41 -9.28 -38.29
C LEU A 370 -53.81 -7.90 -37.97
N ASN A 371 -54.61 -6.84 -38.04
CA ASN A 371 -54.21 -5.49 -37.65
C ASN A 371 -53.93 -5.36 -36.13
N ASP A 372 -54.69 -6.06 -35.28
CA ASP A 372 -54.46 -6.08 -33.84
C ASP A 372 -53.12 -6.76 -33.50
N LEU A 373 -52.79 -7.86 -34.17
CA LEU A 373 -51.51 -8.56 -34.03
C LEU A 373 -50.33 -7.73 -34.56
N GLU A 374 -50.52 -7.04 -35.68
CA GLU A 374 -49.50 -6.14 -36.23
C GLU A 374 -49.25 -4.94 -35.33
N SER A 375 -50.30 -4.41 -34.68
CA SER A 375 -50.20 -3.35 -33.66
C SER A 375 -49.49 -3.83 -32.39
N ALA A 376 -49.79 -5.04 -31.92
CA ALA A 376 -49.11 -5.65 -30.77
C ALA A 376 -47.63 -5.92 -31.04
N ASN A 377 -47.28 -6.33 -32.27
CA ASN A 377 -45.89 -6.54 -32.69
C ASN A 377 -45.11 -5.22 -32.79
N ASN A 378 -45.75 -4.15 -33.27
CA ASN A 378 -45.14 -2.82 -33.33
C ASN A 378 -44.97 -2.19 -31.94
N GLN A 379 -45.87 -2.46 -30.99
CA GLN A 379 -45.71 -2.09 -29.57
C GLN A 379 -44.55 -2.85 -28.91
N ALA A 380 -44.45 -4.17 -29.12
CA ALA A 380 -43.34 -4.97 -28.60
C ALA A 380 -41.97 -4.52 -29.16
N SER A 381 -41.92 -4.10 -30.43
CA SER A 381 -40.70 -3.56 -31.05
C SER A 381 -40.29 -2.20 -30.46
N ASN A 382 -41.25 -1.32 -30.19
CA ASN A 382 -41.00 -0.01 -29.58
C ASN A 382 -40.59 -0.12 -28.09
N ASP A 383 -41.15 -1.08 -27.34
CA ASP A 383 -40.78 -1.31 -25.94
C ASP A 383 -39.32 -1.81 -25.79
N VAL A 384 -38.80 -2.57 -26.76
CA VAL A 384 -37.38 -3.00 -26.80
C VAL A 384 -36.43 -1.83 -27.09
N HIS A 385 -36.87 -0.81 -27.83
CA HIS A 385 -36.06 0.39 -28.10
C HIS A 385 -36.06 1.40 -26.96
N VAL A 386 -37.15 1.54 -26.22
CA VAL A 386 -37.24 2.43 -25.05
C VAL A 386 -36.48 1.85 -23.84
N ALA A 387 -36.46 0.52 -23.66
CA ALA A 387 -35.75 -0.15 -22.56
C ALA A 387 -34.21 -0.12 -22.66
N ARG A 388 -33.63 0.21 -23.82
CA ARG A 388 -32.16 0.25 -24.01
C ARG A 388 -31.53 1.61 -23.62
N PHE A 389 -32.31 2.68 -23.51
CA PHE A 389 -31.79 4.05 -23.36
C PHE A 389 -32.32 4.87 -22.17
N GLY A 390 -33.27 4.35 -21.38
CA GLY A 390 -33.77 5.04 -20.18
C GLY A 390 -33.68 4.18 -18.92
N ALA A 391 -32.92 4.62 -17.92
CA ALA A 391 -32.99 4.18 -16.52
C ALA A 391 -32.62 2.68 -16.26
N SER A 392 -31.40 2.33 -15.84
CA SER A 392 -30.85 2.69 -14.52
C SER A 392 -31.94 2.81 -13.46
N GLN A 393 -31.99 1.82 -12.56
CA GLN A 393 -32.79 1.73 -11.34
C GLN A 393 -34.00 0.77 -11.40
N TYR A 394 -33.78 -0.37 -10.73
CA TYR A 394 -34.74 -1.33 -10.16
C TYR A 394 -35.38 -2.41 -11.06
N SER A 395 -34.81 -3.63 -10.93
CA SER A 395 -35.49 -4.95 -10.77
C SER A 395 -36.25 -5.53 -11.99
N ALA A 396 -36.12 -6.77 -12.47
CA ALA A 396 -35.34 -8.00 -12.24
C ALA A 396 -35.73 -8.96 -13.40
N ALA A 397 -35.00 -9.96 -13.88
CA ALA A 397 -33.59 -10.30 -14.00
C ALA A 397 -33.57 -11.53 -14.94
N PRO A 398 -32.62 -11.68 -15.88
CA PRO A 398 -32.15 -12.99 -16.29
C PRO A 398 -31.34 -13.56 -15.11
N ASP A 399 -31.78 -14.68 -14.53
CA ASP A 399 -31.18 -15.41 -13.39
C ASP A 399 -30.04 -14.68 -12.64
N SER A 400 -30.39 -13.68 -11.81
CA SER A 400 -29.40 -12.96 -10.99
C SER A 400 -28.59 -13.91 -10.11
N HIS A 401 -29.18 -15.04 -9.72
CA HIS A 401 -28.51 -16.08 -8.95
C HIS A 401 -27.31 -16.72 -9.64
N LEU A 402 -27.27 -16.82 -10.97
CA LEU A 402 -26.10 -17.36 -11.68
C LEU A 402 -24.97 -16.34 -11.75
N VAL A 403 -25.31 -15.07 -11.98
CA VAL A 403 -24.36 -13.96 -11.98
C VAL A 403 -23.78 -13.76 -10.59
N ASP A 404 -24.61 -13.76 -9.54
CA ASP A 404 -24.18 -13.67 -8.14
C ASP A 404 -23.30 -14.86 -7.71
N ARG A 405 -23.59 -16.07 -8.24
CA ARG A 405 -22.77 -17.27 -7.99
C ARG A 405 -21.43 -17.20 -8.70
N LEU A 406 -21.39 -16.72 -9.95
CA LEU A 406 -20.16 -16.50 -10.71
C LEU A 406 -19.29 -15.41 -10.07
N ASP A 407 -19.88 -14.30 -9.64
CA ASP A 407 -19.17 -13.24 -8.92
C ASP A 407 -18.65 -13.73 -7.55
N SER A 408 -19.43 -14.52 -6.82
CA SER A 408 -18.94 -15.15 -5.58
C SER A 408 -17.79 -16.14 -5.84
N LEU A 409 -17.77 -16.83 -6.98
CA LEU A 409 -16.71 -17.75 -7.37
C LEU A 409 -15.44 -17.01 -7.74
N ILE A 410 -15.56 -15.95 -8.56
CA ILE A 410 -14.44 -15.09 -8.96
C ILE A 410 -13.79 -14.48 -7.71
N LYS A 411 -14.60 -13.91 -6.80
CA LYS A 411 -14.10 -13.30 -5.57
C LYS A 411 -13.34 -14.30 -4.68
N LYS A 412 -13.89 -15.49 -4.47
CA LYS A 412 -13.23 -16.53 -3.66
C LYS A 412 -11.98 -17.13 -4.33
N SER A 413 -11.95 -17.17 -5.66
CA SER A 413 -10.77 -17.59 -6.42
C SER A 413 -9.62 -16.58 -6.23
N VAL A 414 -9.91 -15.29 -6.31
CA VAL A 414 -8.94 -14.21 -6.07
C VAL A 414 -8.44 -14.24 -4.62
N GLU A 415 -9.33 -14.41 -3.64
CA GLU A 415 -8.95 -14.55 -2.23
C GLU A 415 -8.03 -15.76 -1.99
N LEU A 416 -8.31 -16.92 -2.61
CA LEU A 416 -7.47 -18.11 -2.49
C LEU A 416 -6.09 -17.93 -3.14
N GLN A 417 -6.03 -17.25 -4.29
CA GLN A 417 -4.76 -16.90 -4.94
C GLN A 417 -3.91 -16.00 -4.05
N GLU A 418 -4.52 -14.98 -3.44
CA GLU A 418 -3.84 -14.07 -2.52
C GLU A 418 -3.35 -14.78 -1.24
N HIS A 419 -4.17 -15.65 -0.65
CA HIS A 419 -3.75 -16.46 0.51
C HIS A 419 -2.63 -17.45 0.16
N THR A 420 -2.65 -18.03 -1.03
CA THR A 420 -1.59 -18.93 -1.51
C THR A 420 -0.29 -18.17 -1.75
N LYS A 421 -0.37 -16.98 -2.33
CA LYS A 421 0.78 -16.09 -2.53
C LYS A 421 1.42 -15.70 -1.19
N ARG A 422 0.63 -15.26 -0.22
CA ARG A 422 1.13 -14.92 1.14
C ARG A 422 1.75 -16.12 1.86
N PHE A 423 1.22 -17.31 1.65
CA PHE A 423 1.80 -18.53 2.18
C PHE A 423 3.16 -18.86 1.54
N GLN A 424 3.27 -18.68 0.21
CA GLN A 424 4.53 -18.83 -0.51
C GLN A 424 5.55 -17.75 -0.14
N GLU A 425 5.14 -16.51 0.11
CA GLU A 425 6.04 -15.46 0.59
C GLU A 425 6.55 -15.75 2.01
N LYS A 426 5.69 -16.32 2.87
CA LYS A 426 6.00 -16.60 4.28
C LYS A 426 6.80 -17.89 4.49
N HIS A 427 6.56 -18.91 3.67
CA HIS A 427 7.17 -20.26 3.84
C HIS A 427 7.94 -20.74 2.61
N GLY A 428 7.77 -20.11 1.45
CA GLY A 428 8.43 -20.47 0.19
C GLY A 428 9.91 -20.06 0.23
N GLY A 429 10.75 -21.05 0.51
CA GLY A 429 12.19 -20.87 0.65
C GLY A 429 12.81 -22.16 1.21
N ALA A 430 13.93 -22.03 1.92
CA ALA A 430 14.67 -23.17 2.49
C ALA A 430 13.80 -24.05 3.40
N VAL A 431 12.86 -23.46 4.16
CA VAL A 431 11.97 -24.20 5.07
C VAL A 431 10.99 -25.11 4.33
N TRP A 432 10.39 -24.65 3.22
CA TRP A 432 9.52 -25.48 2.37
C TRP A 432 10.29 -26.63 1.72
N ASN A 433 11.50 -26.36 1.21
CA ASN A 433 12.35 -27.38 0.59
C ASN A 433 12.84 -28.42 1.61
N ASP A 434 13.21 -28.00 2.83
CA ASP A 434 13.61 -28.90 3.92
C ASP A 434 12.47 -29.83 4.36
N VAL A 435 11.22 -29.35 4.36
CA VAL A 435 10.03 -30.13 4.71
C VAL A 435 9.63 -31.08 3.57
N MET A 436 9.66 -30.62 2.31
CA MET A 436 9.28 -31.44 1.14
C MET A 436 10.29 -32.54 0.80
N CYS A 437 11.57 -32.34 1.11
CA CYS A 437 12.62 -33.35 0.95
C CYS A 437 12.68 -34.34 2.12
N GLY A 438 11.76 -34.27 3.09
CA GLY A 438 11.68 -35.17 4.24
C GLY A 438 12.77 -34.95 5.31
N GLY A 439 13.51 -33.83 5.24
CA GLY A 439 14.63 -33.54 6.12
C GLY A 439 14.24 -33.01 7.50
N LYS A 440 13.06 -32.37 7.63
CA LYS A 440 12.52 -31.84 8.90
C LYS A 440 11.00 -31.96 8.96
N ALA A 441 10.46 -32.14 10.17
CA ALA A 441 9.02 -32.11 10.40
C ALA A 441 8.45 -30.70 10.13
N MET A 442 7.26 -30.65 9.53
CA MET A 442 6.60 -29.39 9.18
C MET A 442 6.32 -28.56 10.44
N PRO A 443 6.71 -27.27 10.48
CA PRO A 443 6.38 -26.40 11.61
C PRO A 443 4.86 -26.33 11.83
N SER A 444 4.42 -26.43 13.08
CA SER A 444 2.98 -26.47 13.42
C SER A 444 2.18 -25.29 12.87
N ALA A 445 2.77 -24.08 12.84
CA ALA A 445 2.17 -22.90 12.26
C ALA A 445 1.96 -23.02 10.73
N MET A 446 2.91 -23.63 10.04
CA MET A 446 2.84 -23.89 8.59
C MET A 446 1.83 -24.99 8.29
N GLU A 447 1.77 -26.04 9.11
CA GLU A 447 0.81 -27.14 8.98
C GLU A 447 -0.64 -26.65 9.11
N VAL A 448 -0.91 -25.75 10.07
CA VAL A 448 -2.21 -25.12 10.25
C VAL A 448 -2.60 -24.24 9.06
N GLU A 449 -1.66 -23.44 8.53
CA GLU A 449 -1.92 -22.60 7.35
C GLU A 449 -2.13 -23.42 6.08
N CYS A 450 -1.37 -24.50 5.87
CA CYS A 450 -1.60 -25.47 4.78
C CYS A 450 -2.97 -26.13 4.87
N LYS A 451 -3.38 -26.59 6.07
CA LYS A 451 -4.72 -27.17 6.29
C LYS A 451 -5.83 -26.18 5.95
N ARG A 452 -5.66 -24.90 6.29
CA ARG A 452 -6.63 -23.84 5.96
C ARG A 452 -6.70 -23.57 4.45
N LEU A 453 -5.56 -23.54 3.75
CA LEU A 453 -5.52 -23.38 2.29
C LEU A 453 -6.18 -24.56 1.57
N LEU A 454 -5.87 -25.78 1.98
CA LEU A 454 -6.48 -26.99 1.41
C LEU A 454 -8.00 -27.02 1.66
N HIS A 455 -8.45 -26.60 2.84
CA HIS A 455 -9.88 -26.49 3.14
C HIS A 455 -10.57 -25.42 2.27
N ALA A 456 -9.97 -24.23 2.12
CA ALA A 456 -10.49 -23.17 1.28
C ALA A 456 -10.56 -23.58 -0.20
N ASN A 457 -9.56 -24.32 -0.69
CA ASN A 457 -9.56 -24.89 -2.03
C ASN A 457 -10.68 -25.93 -2.21
N GLY A 458 -10.86 -26.83 -1.24
CA GLY A 458 -11.97 -27.80 -1.26
C GLY A 458 -13.35 -27.14 -1.32
N VAL A 459 -13.56 -26.05 -0.57
CA VAL A 459 -14.81 -25.27 -0.60
C VAL A 459 -15.01 -24.58 -1.95
N LEU A 460 -13.95 -24.08 -2.58
CA LEU A 460 -14.01 -23.48 -3.92
C LEU A 460 -14.37 -24.54 -4.98
N SER A 461 -13.71 -25.71 -4.96
CA SER A 461 -14.01 -26.82 -5.88
C SER A 461 -15.46 -27.29 -5.76
N GLN A 462 -16.00 -27.37 -4.54
CA GLN A 462 -17.40 -27.71 -4.31
C GLN A 462 -18.36 -26.66 -4.88
N LYS A 463 -18.02 -25.37 -4.79
CA LYS A 463 -18.82 -24.28 -5.36
C LYS A 463 -18.77 -24.26 -6.89
N VAL A 464 -17.63 -24.58 -7.50
CA VAL A 464 -17.50 -24.68 -8.97
C VAL A 464 -18.37 -25.84 -9.49
N ALA A 465 -18.38 -26.97 -8.80
CA ALA A 465 -19.23 -28.13 -9.12
C ALA A 465 -20.75 -27.89 -8.92
N GLN A 466 -21.16 -26.78 -8.32
CA GLN A 466 -22.57 -26.37 -8.19
C GLN A 466 -23.02 -25.41 -9.30
N VAL A 467 -22.09 -24.96 -10.15
CA VAL A 467 -22.33 -24.03 -11.26
C VAL A 467 -22.13 -24.71 -12.62
N LEU A 468 -21.28 -25.75 -12.68
CA LEU A 468 -21.23 -26.74 -13.78
C LEU A 468 -22.33 -27.79 -13.60
#